data_AF-A0A818DAF5-F1
#
_entry.id   AF-A0A818DAF5-F1
#
_cell.length_a   1.000
_cell.length_b   1.000
_cell.length_c   1.000
_cell.angle_alpha   90.00
_cell.angle_beta   90.00
_cell.angle_gamma   90.00
#
_symmetry.space_group_name_H-M   'P 1'
#
loop_
_entity.id
_entity.type
_entity.pdbx_description
1 polymer ?
#
loop_
_entity_poly.entity_id
_entity_poly.type
_entity_poly.pdbx_seq_one_letter_code
_entity_poly.pdbx_strand_id
1 'polypeptide(L)'
;MKAVYVRFLIEINETIHIENVTLALCKDIKLVLDIDVCVAAVHEYKNAAIEILSITPLTDKELCALAFDCENQSDFPSLRWNITIPGSKPPPRPPLPPA
;
A
#
# COMPACT_ATOMS: atom_id res chain seq x y z
N MET A 1 6.96 -6.84 -15.47
CA MET A 1 8.34 -6.35 -15.71
C MET A 1 8.42 -4.82 -15.59
N LYS A 2 7.80 -4.19 -14.57
CA LYS A 2 7.77 -2.72 -14.40
C LYS A 2 8.25 -2.25 -13.02
N ALA A 3 8.02 -3.02 -11.95
CA ALA A 3 8.35 -2.58 -10.60
C ALA A 3 9.82 -2.82 -10.16
N VAL A 4 10.55 -3.72 -10.84
CA VAL A 4 12.04 -3.78 -10.81
C VAL A 4 12.68 -2.43 -11.16
N TYR A 5 12.05 -1.66 -12.06
CA TYR A 5 12.58 -0.37 -12.49
C TYR A 5 12.39 0.73 -11.44
N VAL A 6 11.30 0.72 -10.68
CA VAL A 6 11.03 1.71 -9.63
C VAL A 6 12.01 1.55 -8.47
N ARG A 7 12.21 0.32 -7.97
CA ARG A 7 13.20 0.04 -6.92
C ARG A 7 14.61 0.41 -7.35
N PHE A 8 14.98 0.06 -8.58
CA PHE A 8 16.27 0.46 -9.15
C PHE A 8 16.45 1.99 -9.19
N LEU A 9 15.44 2.75 -9.63
CA LEU A 9 15.50 4.22 -9.62
C LEU A 9 15.66 4.81 -8.21
N ILE A 10 15.06 4.18 -7.20
CA ILE A 10 15.25 4.57 -5.80
C ILE A 10 16.69 4.31 -5.35
N GLU A 11 17.25 3.14 -5.67
CA GLU A 11 18.63 2.76 -5.28
C GLU A 11 19.69 3.71 -5.83
N ILE A 12 19.51 4.21 -7.06
CA ILE A 12 20.43 5.16 -7.69
C ILE A 12 20.06 6.63 -7.43
N ASN A 13 19.07 6.89 -6.58
CA ASN A 13 18.56 8.22 -6.22
C ASN A 13 18.02 9.04 -7.42
N GLU A 14 17.51 8.36 -8.45
CA GLU A 14 16.90 8.96 -9.65
C GLU A 14 15.37 9.04 -9.51
N THR A 15 14.90 9.49 -8.34
CA THR A 15 13.47 9.49 -7.98
C THR A 15 12.64 10.51 -8.76
N ILE A 16 13.29 11.47 -9.42
CA ILE A 16 12.64 12.45 -10.31
C ILE A 16 11.96 11.77 -11.51
N HIS A 17 12.48 10.64 -11.99
CA HIS A 17 11.85 9.88 -13.05
C HIS A 17 10.56 9.20 -12.57
N ILE A 18 10.50 8.78 -11.31
CA ILE A 18 9.29 8.21 -10.69
C ILE A 18 8.20 9.27 -10.59
N GLU A 19 8.56 10.47 -10.13
CA GLU A 19 7.64 11.60 -10.04
C GLU A 19 7.08 12.01 -11.40
N ASN A 20 7.95 12.20 -12.40
CA ASN A 20 7.55 12.60 -13.75
C ASN A 20 6.60 11.58 -14.40
N VAL A 21 6.89 10.29 -14.27
CA VAL A 21 6.01 9.24 -14.79
C VAL A 21 4.67 9.25 -14.05
N THR A 22 4.67 9.36 -12.72
CA THR A 22 3.41 9.37 -11.95
C THR A 22 2.53 10.57 -12.30
N LEU A 23 3.13 11.75 -12.47
CA LEU A 23 2.42 12.96 -12.91
C LEU A 23 1.89 12.84 -14.35
N ALA A 24 2.62 12.16 -15.25
CA ALA A 24 2.11 11.87 -16.59
C ALA A 24 0.91 10.90 -16.53
N LEU A 25 0.97 9.88 -15.66
CA LEU A 25 -0.15 8.95 -15.47
C LEU A 25 -1.40 9.63 -14.88
N CYS A 26 -1.25 10.65 -14.03
CA CYS A 26 -2.39 11.46 -13.58
C CYS A 26 -3.14 12.17 -14.73
N LYS A 27 -2.46 12.43 -15.86
CA LYS A 27 -3.04 13.11 -17.03
C LYS A 27 -3.56 12.11 -18.06
N ASP A 28 -2.87 10.99 -18.23
CA ASP A 28 -3.15 10.01 -19.29
C ASP A 28 -4.15 8.94 -18.86
N ILE A 29 -4.07 8.48 -17.62
CA ILE A 29 -5.05 7.55 -17.10
C ILE A 29 -6.27 8.38 -16.72
N LYS A 30 -7.43 8.06 -17.29
CA LYS A 30 -8.73 8.44 -16.71
C LYS A 30 -8.91 7.71 -15.37
N LEU A 31 -8.00 7.91 -14.43
CA LEU A 31 -8.22 7.59 -13.03
C LEU A 31 -9.50 8.32 -12.66
N VAL A 32 -10.35 7.65 -11.90
CA VAL A 32 -11.67 8.16 -11.48
C VAL A 32 -11.56 9.45 -10.63
N LEU A 33 -10.32 9.89 -10.36
CA LEU A 33 -9.95 11.06 -9.59
C LEU A 33 -9.73 12.27 -10.49
N ASP A 34 -10.13 13.42 -9.98
CA ASP A 34 -9.77 14.73 -10.50
C ASP A 34 -8.25 14.85 -10.66
N ILE A 35 -7.79 15.45 -11.77
CA ILE A 35 -6.36 15.60 -12.10
C ILE A 35 -5.64 16.37 -10.98
N ASP A 36 -6.26 17.41 -10.42
CA ASP A 36 -5.66 18.23 -9.37
C ASP A 36 -5.52 17.42 -8.08
N VAL A 37 -6.48 16.55 -7.78
CA VAL A 37 -6.41 15.64 -6.64
C VAL A 37 -5.30 14.61 -6.83
N CYS A 38 -5.13 14.07 -8.05
CA CYS A 38 -4.05 13.13 -8.34
C CYS A 38 -2.68 13.80 -8.17
N VAL A 39 -2.49 15.00 -8.76
CA VAL A 39 -1.24 15.76 -8.64
C VAL A 39 -0.93 16.12 -7.18
N ALA A 40 -1.94 16.57 -6.42
CA ALA A 40 -1.77 16.86 -4.99
C ALA A 40 -1.35 15.62 -4.20
N ALA A 41 -1.99 14.46 -4.46
CA ALA A 41 -1.62 13.20 -3.82
C ALA A 41 -0.19 12.77 -4.16
N VAL A 42 0.26 12.95 -5.40
CA VAL A 42 1.65 12.65 -5.78
C VAL A 42 2.61 13.51 -4.96
N HIS A 43 2.41 14.82 -4.87
CA HIS A 43 3.31 15.69 -4.10
C HIS A 43 3.33 15.36 -2.61
N GLU A 44 2.17 15.06 -2.02
CA GLU A 44 2.05 14.74 -0.60
C GLU A 44 2.71 13.39 -0.26
N TYR A 45 2.42 12.35 -1.04
CA TYR A 45 2.78 10.97 -0.67
C TYR A 45 4.07 10.46 -1.31
N LYS A 46 4.66 11.17 -2.29
CA LYS A 46 5.88 10.72 -3.00
C LYS A 46 6.98 10.27 -2.06
N ASN A 47 7.32 11.10 -1.08
CA ASN A 47 8.46 10.82 -0.19
C ASN A 47 8.20 9.60 0.69
N ALA A 48 7.00 9.49 1.26
CA ALA A 48 6.60 8.35 2.07
C ALA A 48 6.58 7.05 1.22
N ALA A 49 6.08 7.11 -0.01
CA ALA A 49 6.07 5.97 -0.91
C ALA A 49 7.50 5.51 -1.27
N ILE A 50 8.40 6.44 -1.58
CA ILE A 50 9.82 6.14 -1.85
C ILE A 50 10.48 5.49 -0.63
N GLU A 51 10.27 6.06 0.55
CA GLU A 51 10.84 5.53 1.80
C GLU A 51 10.37 4.10 2.05
N ILE A 52 9.06 3.84 2.00
CA ILE A 52 8.48 2.51 2.19
C ILE A 52 9.06 1.52 1.16
N LEU A 53 9.12 1.91 -0.12
CA LEU A 53 9.66 1.06 -1.19
C LEU A 53 11.16 0.76 -1.02
N SER A 54 11.91 1.67 -0.41
CA SER A 54 13.35 1.50 -0.15
C SER A 54 13.64 0.51 0.96
N ILE A 55 12.78 0.42 1.98
CA ILE A 55 13.01 -0.41 3.17
C ILE A 55 12.18 -1.70 3.19
N THR A 56 11.09 -1.76 2.43
CA THR A 56 10.17 -2.88 2.51
C THR A 56 10.76 -4.15 1.88
N PRO A 57 10.72 -5.29 2.59
CA PRO A 57 11.16 -6.58 2.04
C PRO A 57 10.13 -7.18 1.08
N LEU A 58 8.94 -6.58 0.94
CA LEU A 58 7.85 -7.09 0.12
C LEU A 58 8.18 -7.01 -1.37
N THR A 59 7.97 -8.10 -2.09
CA THR A 59 8.05 -8.14 -3.54
C THR A 59 6.98 -7.26 -4.18
N ASP A 60 7.15 -6.94 -5.47
CA ASP A 60 6.21 -6.14 -6.23
C ASP A 60 4.79 -6.73 -6.23
N LYS A 61 4.67 -8.06 -6.23
CA LYS A 61 3.40 -8.79 -6.16
C LYS A 61 2.73 -8.63 -4.80
N GLU A 62 3.52 -8.75 -3.72
CA GLU A 62 3.02 -8.59 -2.35
C GLU A 62 2.56 -7.14 -2.08
N LEU A 63 3.33 -6.15 -2.53
CA LEU A 63 2.94 -4.74 -2.44
C LEU A 63 1.66 -4.45 -3.21
N CYS A 64 1.55 -5.03 -4.41
CA CYS A 64 0.39 -4.86 -5.27
C CYS A 64 -0.86 -5.54 -4.69
N ALA A 65 -0.73 -6.73 -4.09
CA ALA A 65 -1.81 -7.40 -3.35
C ALA A 65 -2.26 -6.59 -2.12
N LEU A 66 -1.30 -6.02 -1.38
CA LEU A 66 -1.57 -5.25 -0.17
C LEU A 66 -2.28 -3.92 -0.44
N ALA A 67 -1.82 -3.16 -1.44
CA ALA A 67 -2.26 -1.78 -1.67
C ALA A 67 -3.34 -1.64 -2.74
N PHE A 68 -3.41 -2.56 -3.71
CA PHE A 68 -4.23 -2.42 -4.91
C PHE A 68 -5.06 -3.66 -5.25
N ASP A 69 -5.05 -4.69 -4.39
CA ASP A 69 -5.85 -5.92 -4.53
C ASP A 69 -5.70 -6.61 -5.90
N CYS A 70 -4.51 -6.52 -6.49
CA CYS A 70 -4.24 -7.07 -7.82
C CYS A 70 -3.99 -8.60 -7.80
N GLU A 71 -3.66 -9.13 -6.62
CA GLU A 71 -3.52 -10.55 -6.31
C GLU A 71 -4.09 -10.78 -4.91
N ASN A 72 -4.53 -12.02 -4.62
CA ASN A 72 -5.13 -12.33 -3.33
C ASN A 72 -4.05 -12.35 -2.24
N GLN A 73 -4.22 -11.52 -1.20
CA GLN A 73 -3.25 -11.42 -0.10
C GLN A 73 -3.03 -12.76 0.61
N SER A 74 -4.04 -13.65 0.62
CA SER A 74 -3.89 -14.98 1.23
C SER A 74 -2.81 -15.82 0.57
N ASP A 75 -2.43 -15.54 -0.68
CA ASP A 75 -1.47 -16.34 -1.43
C ASP A 75 -0.02 -16.06 -1.01
N PHE A 76 0.22 -14.97 -0.26
CA PHE A 76 1.54 -14.55 0.18
C PHE A 76 1.76 -14.84 1.66
N PRO A 77 2.67 -15.77 2.02
CA PRO A 77 2.96 -16.10 3.42
C PRO A 77 3.43 -14.91 4.25
N SER A 78 4.14 -13.95 3.65
CA SER A 78 4.64 -12.72 4.29
C SER A 78 3.53 -11.79 4.78
N LEU A 79 2.34 -11.85 4.17
CA LEU A 79 1.18 -11.05 4.52
C LEU A 79 0.28 -11.72 5.56
N ARG A 80 0.53 -13.00 5.87
CA ARG A 80 -0.22 -13.74 6.88
C ARG A 80 0.34 -13.45 8.27
N TRP A 81 -0.51 -12.97 9.16
CA TRP A 81 -0.15 -12.75 10.55
C TRP A 81 -1.18 -13.37 11.49
N ASN A 82 -0.72 -13.84 12.65
CA ASN A 82 -1.56 -14.35 13.72
C ASN A 82 -1.42 -13.45 14.94
N ILE A 83 -2.54 -13.13 15.59
CA ILE A 83 -2.53 -12.49 16.90
C ILE A 83 -2.74 -13.55 17.96
N THR A 84 -1.87 -13.55 18.95
CA THR A 84 -2.07 -14.32 20.18
C THR A 84 -3.00 -13.54 21.10
N ILE A 85 -4.19 -14.07 21.34
CA ILE A 85 -5.13 -13.50 22.32
C ILE A 85 -4.83 -14.13 23.68
N PRO A 86 -4.44 -13.34 24.70
CA PRO A 86 -4.15 -13.88 26.02
C PRO A 86 -5.43 -14.23 26.78
N GLY A 87 -5.34 -15.25 27.65
CA GLY A 87 -6.39 -15.61 28.59
C GLY A 87 -7.49 -16.51 28.01
N SER A 88 -8.53 -16.73 28.80
CA SER A 88 -9.71 -17.49 28.42
C SER A 88 -10.90 -16.55 28.26
N LYS A 89 -11.74 -16.83 27.25
CA LYS A 89 -12.97 -16.07 27.00
C LYS A 89 -13.89 -16.19 28.24
N PRO A 90 -14.32 -15.07 28.87
CA PRO A 90 -15.22 -15.13 30.00
C PRO A 90 -16.59 -15.70 29.59
N PRO A 91 -17.34 -16.30 30.54
CA PRO A 91 -18.68 -16.81 30.26
C PRO A 91 -19.60 -15.68 29.78
N PRO A 92 -20.45 -15.91 28.74
CA PRO A 92 -21.37 -14.90 28.25
C PRO A 92 -22.35 -14.47 29.35
N ARG A 93 -22.52 -13.16 29.55
CA ARG A 93 -23.55 -12.63 30.46
C ARG A 93 -24.65 -11.94 29.61
N PRO A 94 -25.94 -12.24 29.81
CA PRO A 94 -27.02 -11.58 29.09
C PRO A 94 -27.05 -10.07 29.36
N PRO A 95 -27.50 -9.25 28.39
CA PRO A 95 -27.80 -7.83 28.64
C PRO A 95 -28.83 -7.70 29.76
N LEU A 96 -28.65 -6.74 30.66
CA LEU A 96 -29.67 -6.40 31.64
C LEU A 96 -30.85 -5.71 30.94
N PRO A 97 -32.11 -5.97 31.34
CA PRO A 97 -33.26 -5.23 30.84
C PRO A 97 -33.13 -3.72 31.13
N PRO A 98 -33.68 -2.84 30.26
CA PRO A 98 -33.82 -1.41 30.57
C PRO A 98 -34.64 -1.22 31.85
N ALA A 99 -34.25 -0.24 32.67
CA ALA A 99 -34.95 0.16 33.89
C ALA A 99 -36.25 0.92 33.60
#